data_AF-A0A290DRS2-F1
#
_entry.id   AF-A0A290DRS2-F1
#
_cell.length_a   1.000
_cell.length_b   1.000
_cell.length_c   1.000
_cell.angle_alpha   90.00
_cell.angle_beta   90.00
_cell.angle_gamma   90.00
#
_symmetry.space_group_name_H-M   'P 1'
#
loop_
_entity.id
_entity.type
_entity.pdbx_description
1 polymer ?
#
loop_
_entity_poly.entity_id
_entity_poly.type
_entity_poly.pdbx_seq_one_letter_code
_entity_poly.pdbx_strand_id
1 'polypeptide(L)'
;AIDAIEPPVRPENKPLRLPLQDVYKIGGIGTVPVGRVETGIIKAGMVVTFAPSNVTTEVKSVEMHHEQLVQGVPGDNVGFNVKNVSVKEIRRGNVASDSKNDPAKEAASFNAQVIILNHPGQISAGYAPVLDCHTAHIACKFAELIEKIDRRTGKTMEASPKFVKSGDACIAKLVPSKPMCVESYNEY
;
A
#
# COMPACT_ATOMS: atom_id res chain seq x y z
N ALA A 1 -3.78 -30.80 -8.34
CA ALA A 1 -4.62 -29.92 -7.49
C ALA A 1 -4.16 -28.46 -7.61
N ILE A 2 -2.88 -28.17 -7.39
CA ILE A 2 -2.31 -26.82 -7.58
C ILE A 2 -2.34 -26.40 -9.07
N ASP A 3 -1.97 -27.31 -9.98
CA ASP A 3 -1.95 -27.01 -11.43
C ASP A 3 -3.33 -26.78 -12.06
N ALA A 4 -4.41 -27.06 -11.32
CA ALA A 4 -5.78 -26.86 -11.79
C ALA A 4 -6.35 -25.48 -11.42
N ILE A 5 -5.57 -24.65 -10.71
CA ILE A 5 -5.98 -23.29 -10.34
C ILE A 5 -5.67 -22.37 -11.52
N GLU A 6 -6.68 -21.68 -12.03
CA GLU A 6 -6.49 -20.66 -13.04
C GLU A 6 -5.68 -19.49 -12.45
N PRO A 7 -4.56 -19.10 -13.09
CA PRO A 7 -3.78 -17.96 -12.64
C PRO A 7 -4.63 -16.68 -12.66
N PRO A 8 -4.54 -15.83 -11.62
CA PRO A 8 -5.25 -14.56 -11.62
C PRO A 8 -4.73 -13.65 -12.73
N VAL A 9 -5.61 -12.81 -13.27
CA VAL A 9 -5.24 -11.79 -14.26
C VAL A 9 -4.34 -10.76 -13.59
N ARG A 10 -3.14 -10.57 -14.13
CA ARG A 10 -2.18 -9.59 -13.64
C ARG A 10 -2.54 -8.18 -14.13
N PRO A 11 -2.62 -7.16 -13.25
CA PRO A 11 -3.06 -5.81 -13.62
C PRO A 11 -1.93 -4.97 -14.25
N GLU A 12 -1.33 -5.44 -15.34
CA GLU A 12 -0.21 -4.78 -16.04
C GLU A 12 -0.59 -3.43 -16.66
N ASN A 13 -1.86 -3.27 -17.04
CA ASN A 13 -2.37 -2.06 -17.68
C ASN A 13 -2.79 -0.97 -16.67
N LYS A 14 -2.78 -1.27 -15.37
CA LYS A 14 -3.04 -0.26 -14.33
C LYS A 14 -1.79 0.60 -14.10
N PRO A 15 -1.92 1.79 -13.49
CA PRO A 15 -0.77 2.58 -13.06
C PRO A 15 0.14 1.80 -12.10
N LEU A 16 1.44 2.14 -12.08
CA LEU A 16 2.41 1.46 -11.23
C LEU A 16 2.12 1.67 -9.74
N ARG A 17 2.04 0.58 -8.97
CA ARG A 17 2.18 0.58 -7.50
C ARG A 17 3.16 -0.51 -7.09
N LEU A 18 4.24 -0.09 -6.42
CA LEU A 18 5.29 -0.97 -5.92
C LEU A 18 5.61 -0.60 -4.46
N PRO A 19 4.93 -1.22 -3.48
CA PRO A 19 5.23 -1.04 -2.06
C PRO A 19 6.63 -1.56 -1.70
N LEU A 20 7.41 -0.72 -1.03
CA LEU A 20 8.79 -1.02 -0.65
C LEU A 20 8.83 -1.93 0.57
N GLN A 21 9.50 -3.07 0.43
CA GLN A 21 9.81 -3.99 1.53
C GLN A 21 11.10 -3.54 2.24
N ASP A 22 12.13 -3.20 1.47
CA ASP A 22 13.45 -2.81 1.97
C ASP A 22 14.12 -1.76 1.09
N VAL A 23 15.12 -1.06 1.63
CA VAL A 23 15.93 -0.08 0.89
C VAL A 23 17.39 -0.27 1.25
N TYR A 24 18.24 -0.53 0.26
CA TYR A 24 19.67 -0.77 0.43
C TYR A 24 20.51 0.36 -0.13
N LYS A 25 21.70 0.56 0.47
CA LYS A 25 22.77 1.39 -0.09
C LYS A 25 23.89 0.47 -0.56
N ILE A 26 24.07 0.36 -1.87
CA ILE A 26 25.09 -0.49 -2.49
C ILE A 26 26.25 0.39 -2.98
N GLY A 27 27.48 0.07 -2.56
CA GLY A 27 28.68 0.80 -2.99
C GLY A 27 28.83 0.77 -4.52
N GLY A 28 29.11 1.92 -5.14
CA GLY A 28 29.26 2.05 -6.59
C GLY A 28 27.94 2.07 -7.40
N ILE A 29 26.85 1.55 -6.83
CA ILE A 29 25.52 1.47 -7.48
C ILE A 29 24.60 2.59 -6.98
N GLY A 30 24.58 2.85 -5.67
CA GLY A 30 23.72 3.85 -5.04
C GLY A 30 22.56 3.24 -4.25
N THR A 31 21.39 3.85 -4.34
CA THR A 31 20.19 3.43 -3.59
C THR A 31 19.40 2.41 -4.38
N VAL A 32 19.07 1.28 -3.75
CA VAL A 32 18.33 0.18 -4.35
C VAL A 32 17.13 -0.18 -3.46
N PRO A 33 15.93 0.32 -3.76
CA PRO A 33 14.70 -0.14 -3.15
C PRO A 33 14.33 -1.52 -3.67
N VAL A 34 13.68 -2.31 -2.82
CA VAL A 34 13.18 -3.65 -3.13
C VAL A 34 11.72 -3.73 -2.74
N GLY A 35 10.91 -4.34 -3.61
CA GLY A 35 9.50 -4.58 -3.32
C GLY A 35 8.83 -5.42 -4.38
N ARG A 36 7.53 -5.64 -4.20
CA ARG A 36 6.69 -6.37 -5.15
C ARG A 36 5.96 -5.38 -6.04
N VAL A 37 5.93 -5.64 -7.34
CA VAL A 37 5.05 -4.91 -8.26
C VAL A 37 3.63 -5.42 -8.02
N GLU A 38 2.73 -4.57 -7.53
CA GLU A 38 1.31 -4.96 -7.32
C GLU A 38 0.46 -4.65 -8.55
N THR A 39 0.72 -3.51 -9.20
CA THR A 39 0.04 -3.06 -10.41
C THR A 39 1.01 -2.35 -11.35
N GLY A 40 0.67 -2.31 -12.64
CA GLY A 40 1.48 -1.67 -13.67
C GLY A 40 2.80 -2.38 -13.94
N ILE A 41 3.72 -1.64 -14.58
CA ILE A 41 5.06 -2.14 -14.91
C ILE A 41 6.13 -1.16 -14.42
N ILE A 42 7.32 -1.68 -14.12
CA ILE A 42 8.50 -0.87 -13.82
C ILE A 42 9.61 -1.20 -14.81
N LYS A 43 10.25 -0.20 -15.41
CA LYS A 43 11.37 -0.38 -16.35
C LYS A 43 12.41 0.70 -16.19
N ALA A 44 13.63 0.43 -16.66
CA ALA A 44 14.67 1.44 -16.74
C ALA A 44 14.20 2.65 -17.57
N GLY A 45 14.60 3.85 -17.15
CA GLY A 45 14.23 5.14 -17.75
C GLY A 45 12.88 5.70 -17.31
N MET A 46 12.07 4.94 -16.55
CA MET A 46 10.87 5.50 -15.93
C MET A 46 11.23 6.53 -14.86
N VAL A 47 10.41 7.57 -14.74
CA VAL A 47 10.47 8.51 -13.63
C VAL A 47 9.42 8.08 -12.61
N VAL A 48 9.85 7.76 -11.39
CA VAL A 48 9.00 7.26 -10.32
C VAL A 48 8.95 8.24 -9.16
N THR A 49 7.79 8.31 -8.51
CA THR A 49 7.56 9.08 -7.28
C THR A 49 7.28 8.12 -6.13
N PHE A 50 7.91 8.39 -4.98
CA PHE A 50 7.72 7.63 -3.74
C PHE A 50 6.74 8.36 -2.82
N ALA A 51 5.58 7.76 -2.58
CA ALA A 51 4.64 8.23 -1.57
C ALA A 51 4.93 7.58 -0.21
N PRO A 52 4.76 8.29 0.91
CA PRO A 52 4.30 9.67 1.04
C PRO A 52 5.44 10.72 1.03
N SER A 53 6.70 10.34 0.83
CA SER A 53 7.83 11.29 0.89
C SER A 53 7.88 12.29 -0.27
N ASN A 54 7.12 12.04 -1.35
CA ASN A 54 7.05 12.83 -2.58
C ASN A 54 8.41 13.02 -3.27
N VAL A 55 9.34 12.09 -3.03
CA VAL A 55 10.64 12.08 -3.71
C VAL A 55 10.45 11.52 -5.11
N THR A 56 10.97 12.21 -6.12
CA THR A 56 10.87 11.79 -7.53
C THR A 56 12.25 11.56 -8.12
N THR A 57 12.42 10.47 -8.86
CA THR A 57 13.70 10.09 -9.45
C THR A 57 13.52 9.17 -10.66
N GLU A 58 14.60 8.97 -11.41
CA GLU A 58 14.64 8.07 -12.56
C GLU A 58 15.16 6.67 -12.15
N VAL A 59 14.48 5.63 -12.60
CA VAL A 59 14.89 4.23 -12.47
C VAL A 59 16.01 3.94 -13.48
N LYS A 60 17.15 3.43 -13.02
CA LYS A 60 18.29 3.12 -13.90
C LYS A 60 18.38 1.66 -14.32
N SER A 61 18.05 0.75 -13.42
CA SER A 61 17.98 -0.68 -13.70
C SER A 61 16.89 -1.30 -12.85
N VAL A 62 16.38 -2.44 -13.32
CA VAL A 62 15.46 -3.31 -12.59
C VAL A 62 16.07 -4.70 -12.62
N GLU A 63 16.11 -5.37 -11.48
CA GLU A 63 16.77 -6.67 -11.29
C GLU A 63 15.88 -7.59 -10.45
N MET A 64 15.89 -8.89 -10.78
CA MET A 64 15.23 -9.94 -10.01
C MET A 64 16.15 -11.16 -9.95
N HIS A 65 16.40 -11.69 -8.76
CA HIS A 65 17.26 -12.88 -8.56
C HIS A 65 18.66 -12.79 -9.22
N HIS A 66 19.28 -11.61 -9.22
CA HIS A 66 20.59 -11.31 -9.84
C HIS A 66 20.59 -11.29 -11.37
N GLU A 67 19.41 -11.23 -12.00
CA GLU A 67 19.28 -11.02 -13.44
C GLU A 67 18.66 -9.65 -13.70
N GLN A 68 19.22 -8.94 -14.68
CA GLN A 68 18.68 -7.66 -15.12
C GLN A 68 17.44 -7.89 -15.97
N LEU A 69 16.36 -7.21 -15.61
CA LEU A 69 15.09 -7.25 -16.33
C LEU A 69 14.95 -6.07 -17.27
N VAL A 70 14.30 -6.30 -18.42
CA VAL A 70 13.83 -5.22 -19.30
C VAL A 70 12.70 -4.44 -18.61
N GLN A 71 11.80 -5.16 -17.94
CA GLN A 71 10.72 -4.63 -17.13
C GLN A 71 10.35 -5.63 -16.03
N GLY A 72 9.89 -5.14 -14.88
CA GLY A 72 9.17 -5.93 -13.87
C GLY A 72 7.67 -5.78 -14.06
N VAL A 73 6.94 -6.88 -13.90
CA VAL A 73 5.48 -6.97 -14.06
C VAL A 73 4.80 -7.36 -12.73
N PRO A 74 3.47 -7.19 -12.59
CA PRO A 74 2.78 -7.48 -11.34
C PRO A 74 3.04 -8.89 -10.84
N GLY A 75 3.39 -9.04 -9.56
CA GLY A 75 3.80 -10.29 -8.93
C GLY A 75 5.31 -10.48 -8.79
N ASP A 76 6.12 -9.77 -9.59
CA ASP A 76 7.58 -9.84 -9.49
C ASP A 76 8.09 -9.13 -8.23
N ASN A 77 9.08 -9.73 -7.56
CA ASN A 77 9.80 -9.09 -6.46
C ASN A 77 11.11 -8.57 -7.03
N VAL A 78 11.20 -7.26 -7.21
CA VAL A 78 12.30 -6.61 -7.92
C VAL A 78 13.09 -5.71 -6.99
N GLY A 79 14.40 -5.65 -7.23
CA GLY A 79 15.25 -4.55 -6.80
C GLY A 79 15.45 -3.59 -7.96
N PHE A 80 15.45 -2.28 -7.72
CA PHE A 80 15.66 -1.30 -8.80
C PHE A 80 16.60 -0.19 -8.37
N ASN A 81 17.50 0.22 -9.25
CA ASN A 81 18.43 1.31 -8.95
C ASN A 81 17.78 2.67 -9.18
N VAL A 82 17.97 3.59 -8.24
CA VAL A 82 17.59 5.00 -8.40
C VAL A 82 18.76 5.94 -8.08
N LYS A 83 18.82 7.07 -8.79
CA LYS A 83 19.85 8.11 -8.55
C LYS A 83 19.33 9.24 -7.67
N ASN A 84 20.25 9.95 -7.02
CA ASN A 84 19.98 11.18 -6.28
C ASN A 84 18.90 11.06 -5.18
N VAL A 85 18.67 9.84 -4.67
CA VAL A 85 17.81 9.58 -3.52
C VAL A 85 18.63 8.88 -2.46
N SER A 86 18.64 9.42 -1.25
CA SER A 86 19.27 8.81 -0.09
C SER A 86 18.36 7.74 0.50
N VAL A 87 18.95 6.66 1.03
CA VAL A 87 18.23 5.63 1.81
C VAL A 87 17.51 6.18 3.06
N LYS A 88 17.77 7.43 3.45
CA LYS A 88 17.05 8.11 4.55
C LYS A 88 15.74 8.77 4.11
N GLU A 89 15.57 9.02 2.81
CA GLU A 89 14.42 9.75 2.25
C GLU A 89 13.27 8.81 1.86
N ILE A 90 13.57 7.52 1.70
CA ILE A 90 12.61 6.46 1.40
C ILE A 90 12.83 5.28 2.34
N ARG A 91 11.78 4.54 2.65
CA ARG A 91 11.81 3.41 3.59
C ARG A 91 10.72 2.39 3.29
N ARG A 92 10.76 1.26 4.00
CA ARG A 92 9.67 0.28 4.04
C ARG A 92 8.31 0.93 4.28
N GLY A 93 7.28 0.49 3.55
CA GLY A 93 5.94 1.06 3.62
C GLY A 93 5.72 2.29 2.72
N ASN A 94 6.76 2.83 2.09
CA ASN A 94 6.58 3.77 0.98
C ASN A 94 6.14 3.03 -0.27
N VAL A 95 5.47 3.73 -1.19
CA VAL A 95 4.97 3.16 -2.45
C VAL A 95 5.60 3.91 -3.60
N ALA A 96 6.34 3.20 -4.45
CA ALA A 96 6.81 3.75 -5.72
C ALA A 96 5.68 3.67 -6.77
N SER A 97 5.56 4.72 -7.57
CA SER A 97 4.55 4.86 -8.62
C SER A 97 5.11 5.64 -9.80
N ASP A 98 4.50 5.53 -10.98
CA ASP A 98 4.90 6.32 -12.16
C ASP A 98 4.54 7.79 -11.92
N SER A 99 5.53 8.69 -11.97
CA SER A 99 5.33 10.12 -11.75
C SER A 99 4.40 10.78 -12.76
N LYS A 100 4.21 10.18 -13.93
CA LYS A 100 3.43 10.73 -15.05
C LYS A 100 2.09 10.04 -15.26
N ASN A 101 1.82 8.95 -14.55
CA ASN A 101 0.59 8.17 -14.70
C ASN A 101 0.05 7.80 -13.33
N ASP A 102 -0.87 8.64 -12.84
CA ASP A 102 -1.48 8.56 -11.51
C ASP A 102 -0.49 8.25 -10.38
N PRO A 103 0.36 9.22 -9.99
CA PRO A 103 1.32 9.01 -8.90
C PRO A 103 0.58 8.81 -7.57
N ALA A 104 1.08 7.84 -6.78
CA ALA A 104 0.61 7.54 -5.44
C ALA A 104 0.78 8.75 -4.51
N LYS A 105 -0.09 8.88 -3.50
CA LYS A 105 -0.15 10.06 -2.62
C LYS A 105 -0.31 9.68 -1.15
N GLU A 106 0.05 10.62 -0.28
CA GLU A 106 -0.25 10.50 1.14
C GLU A 106 -1.76 10.60 1.40
N ALA A 107 -2.27 9.72 2.27
CA ALA A 107 -3.62 9.80 2.79
C ALA A 107 -3.64 10.48 4.15
N ALA A 108 -4.18 11.70 4.22
CA ALA A 108 -4.41 12.39 5.51
C ALA A 108 -5.44 11.65 6.39
N SER A 109 -6.43 11.03 5.74
CA SER A 109 -7.38 10.09 6.33
C SER A 109 -7.99 9.24 5.25
N PHE A 110 -8.55 8.09 5.60
CA PHE A 110 -9.28 7.24 4.66
C PHE A 110 -10.48 6.61 5.34
N ASN A 111 -11.54 6.38 4.58
CA ASN A 111 -12.69 5.62 5.04
C ASN A 111 -12.49 4.16 4.66
N ALA A 112 -12.74 3.25 5.60
CA ALA A 112 -12.61 1.82 5.35
C ALA A 112 -13.82 1.07 5.90
N GLN A 113 -14.23 0.03 5.17
CA GLN A 113 -15.09 -1.01 5.71
C GLN A 113 -14.25 -1.91 6.62
N VAL A 114 -14.59 -1.93 7.91
CA VAL A 114 -13.91 -2.72 8.93
C VAL A 114 -14.84 -3.82 9.42
N ILE A 115 -14.38 -5.07 9.34
CA ILE A 115 -15.08 -6.23 9.92
C ILE A 115 -14.35 -6.62 11.20
N ILE A 116 -15.04 -6.57 12.33
CA ILE A 116 -14.46 -6.88 13.63
C ILE A 116 -14.49 -8.39 13.83
N LEU A 117 -13.31 -9.00 13.86
CA LEU A 117 -13.16 -10.43 14.10
C LEU A 117 -13.17 -10.71 15.62
N ASN A 118 -12.06 -11.22 16.16
CA ASN A 118 -11.93 -11.56 17.58
C ASN A 118 -11.30 -10.39 18.35
N HIS A 119 -12.14 -9.52 18.91
CA HIS A 119 -11.71 -8.44 19.79
C HIS A 119 -12.26 -8.67 21.22
N PRO A 120 -11.43 -8.56 22.29
CA PRO A 120 -11.85 -8.89 23.65
C PRO A 120 -12.78 -7.86 24.29
N GLY A 121 -12.91 -6.67 23.69
CA GLY A 121 -13.78 -5.61 24.17
C GLY A 121 -14.52 -4.92 23.03
N GLN A 122 -14.82 -3.65 23.22
CA GLN A 122 -15.48 -2.80 22.24
C GLN A 122 -14.47 -1.80 21.65
N ILE A 123 -14.72 -1.39 20.41
CA ILE A 123 -13.94 -0.36 19.71
C ILE A 123 -14.82 0.88 19.61
N SER A 124 -14.35 1.99 20.17
CA SER A 124 -14.99 3.30 20.07
C SER A 124 -14.11 4.27 19.29
N ALA A 125 -14.68 5.41 18.90
CA ALA A 125 -13.88 6.51 18.37
C ALA A 125 -12.74 6.87 19.34
N GLY A 126 -11.53 7.02 18.80
CA GLY A 126 -10.31 7.21 19.56
C GLY A 126 -9.41 5.98 19.65
N TYR A 127 -9.93 4.77 19.43
CA TYR A 127 -9.11 3.55 19.37
C TYR A 127 -8.05 3.66 18.27
N ALA A 128 -6.79 3.33 18.57
CA ALA A 128 -5.67 3.52 17.65
C ALA A 128 -4.77 2.28 17.56
N PRO A 129 -5.26 1.19 16.94
CA PRO A 129 -4.45 0.00 16.72
C PRO A 129 -3.41 0.22 15.63
N VAL A 130 -2.46 -0.69 15.54
CA VAL A 130 -1.56 -0.76 14.38
C VAL A 130 -2.28 -1.44 13.21
N LEU A 131 -2.23 -0.78 12.05
CA LEU A 131 -2.70 -1.35 10.78
C LEU A 131 -1.48 -1.79 9.97
N ASP A 132 -1.57 -3.03 9.50
CA ASP A 132 -0.75 -3.54 8.40
C ASP A 132 -1.50 -3.33 7.10
N CYS A 133 -0.92 -2.54 6.20
CA CYS A 133 -1.42 -2.33 4.85
C CYS A 133 -0.23 -2.46 3.91
N HIS A 134 -0.31 -3.35 2.92
CA HIS A 134 0.83 -3.71 2.06
C HIS A 134 2.10 -4.03 2.86
N THR A 135 3.07 -3.12 2.87
CA THR A 135 4.33 -3.20 3.61
C THR A 135 4.42 -2.19 4.75
N ALA A 136 3.44 -1.28 4.85
CA ALA A 136 3.33 -0.28 5.91
C ALA A 136 2.76 -0.90 7.20
N HIS A 137 3.34 -0.49 8.32
CA HIS A 137 2.98 -0.90 9.67
C HIS A 137 2.83 0.36 10.52
N ILE A 138 1.61 0.91 10.58
CA ILE A 138 1.35 2.26 11.12
C ILE A 138 0.11 2.25 12.01
N ALA A 139 0.23 2.84 13.21
CA ALA A 139 -0.93 3.07 14.08
C ALA A 139 -1.92 4.02 13.41
N CYS A 140 -3.18 3.61 13.28
CA CYS A 140 -4.24 4.42 12.68
C CYS A 140 -5.38 4.59 13.68
N LYS A 141 -5.76 5.83 13.95
CA LYS A 141 -6.86 6.17 14.85
C LYS A 141 -8.19 5.97 14.13
N PHE A 142 -9.11 5.23 14.75
CA PHE A 142 -10.54 5.27 14.45
C PHE A 142 -11.05 6.65 14.87
N ALA A 143 -10.95 7.62 13.97
CA ALA A 143 -11.35 9.00 14.24
C ALA A 143 -12.87 9.10 14.41
N GLU A 144 -13.59 8.35 13.59
CA GLU A 144 -15.05 8.32 13.58
C GLU A 144 -15.54 6.93 13.17
N LEU A 145 -16.58 6.44 13.86
CA LEU A 145 -17.38 5.33 13.38
C LEU A 145 -18.56 5.94 12.63
N ILE A 146 -18.51 5.91 11.30
CA ILE A 146 -19.49 6.63 10.45
C ILE A 146 -20.82 5.89 10.50
N GLU A 147 -20.79 4.58 10.26
CA GLU A 147 -21.98 3.75 10.28
C GLU A 147 -21.63 2.29 10.56
N LYS A 148 -22.54 1.60 11.27
CA LYS A 148 -22.57 0.15 11.34
C LYS A 148 -23.35 -0.39 10.16
N ILE A 149 -22.84 -1.42 9.51
CA ILE A 149 -23.42 -1.99 8.29
C ILE A 149 -23.65 -3.50 8.44
N ASP A 150 -24.61 -4.03 7.69
CA ASP A 150 -24.72 -5.46 7.52
C ASP A 150 -23.57 -5.98 6.63
N ARG A 151 -22.81 -6.96 7.13
CA ARG A 151 -21.59 -7.45 6.47
C ARG A 151 -21.81 -8.07 5.08
N ARG A 152 -23.04 -8.53 4.77
CA ARG A 152 -23.34 -9.23 3.51
C ARG A 152 -23.89 -8.29 2.46
N THR A 153 -24.74 -7.35 2.88
CA THR A 153 -25.49 -6.47 1.99
C THR A 153 -24.89 -5.06 1.91
N GLY A 154 -24.02 -4.69 2.85
CA GLY A 154 -23.45 -3.35 2.96
C GLY A 154 -24.46 -2.28 3.40
N LYS A 155 -25.70 -2.68 3.73
CA LYS A 155 -26.75 -1.73 4.14
C LYS A 155 -26.46 -1.18 5.53
N THR A 156 -26.60 0.13 5.67
CA THR A 156 -26.56 0.84 6.96
C THR A 156 -27.60 0.26 7.91
N MET A 157 -27.13 -0.12 9.10
CA MET A 157 -27.96 -0.59 10.22
C MET A 157 -28.10 0.49 11.30
N GLU A 158 -27.03 1.23 11.55
CA GLU A 158 -26.97 2.26 12.58
C GLU A 158 -26.00 3.36 12.13
N ALA A 159 -26.46 4.61 12.10
CA ALA A 159 -25.61 5.77 11.83
C ALA A 159 -24.89 6.20 13.12
N SER A 160 -23.60 6.54 13.01
CA SER A 160 -22.76 7.03 14.10
C SER A 160 -22.79 6.16 15.37
N PRO A 161 -22.50 4.85 15.29
CA PRO A 161 -22.53 3.97 16.45
C PRO A 161 -21.50 4.39 17.51
N LYS A 162 -21.87 4.31 18.80
CA LYS A 162 -20.96 4.65 19.91
C LYS A 162 -19.76 3.70 20.00
N PHE A 163 -19.96 2.45 19.61
CA PHE A 163 -18.92 1.41 19.58
C PHE A 163 -19.29 0.29 18.60
N VAL A 164 -18.30 -0.49 18.21
CA VAL A 164 -18.45 -1.78 17.50
C VAL A 164 -17.76 -2.88 18.28
N LYS A 165 -18.22 -4.13 18.11
CA LYS A 165 -17.67 -5.31 18.79
C LYS A 165 -17.50 -6.48 17.83
N SER A 166 -16.90 -7.56 18.30
CA SER A 166 -16.72 -8.81 17.55
C SER A 166 -18.00 -9.24 16.81
N GLY A 167 -17.87 -9.49 15.50
CA GLY A 167 -18.95 -9.84 14.59
C GLY A 167 -19.58 -8.66 13.84
N ASP A 168 -19.37 -7.42 14.29
CA ASP A 168 -19.89 -6.23 13.63
C ASP A 168 -19.07 -5.88 12.38
N ALA A 169 -19.73 -5.20 11.43
CA ALA A 169 -19.07 -4.48 10.35
C ALA A 169 -19.43 -2.99 10.43
N CYS A 170 -18.49 -2.11 10.10
CA CYS A 170 -18.72 -0.68 10.06
C CYS A 170 -17.93 0.00 8.95
N ILE A 171 -18.36 1.20 8.55
CA ILE A 171 -17.52 2.16 7.85
C ILE A 171 -16.91 3.07 8.91
N ALA A 172 -15.58 3.14 8.95
CA ALA A 172 -14.84 3.98 9.88
C ALA A 172 -13.92 4.94 9.15
N LYS A 173 -13.79 6.17 9.65
CA LYS A 173 -12.76 7.12 9.23
C LYS A 173 -11.49 6.85 10.02
N LEU A 174 -10.43 6.51 9.32
CA LEU A 174 -9.12 6.18 9.89
C LEU A 174 -8.14 7.32 9.60
N VAL A 175 -7.36 7.68 10.61
CA VAL A 175 -6.32 8.72 10.53
C VAL A 175 -4.97 8.10 10.90
N PRO A 176 -4.03 7.97 9.95
CA PRO A 176 -2.68 7.50 10.24
C PRO A 176 -1.96 8.41 11.25
N SER A 177 -1.20 7.81 12.17
CA SER A 177 -0.35 8.53 13.12
C SER A 177 0.97 9.02 12.51
N LYS A 178 1.34 8.50 11.34
CA LYS A 178 2.51 8.85 10.54
C LYS A 178 2.08 8.91 9.07
N PRO A 179 2.78 9.67 8.21
CA PRO A 179 2.49 9.70 6.78
C PRO A 179 2.39 8.29 6.21
N MET A 180 1.30 8.03 5.48
CA MET A 180 0.94 6.71 4.96
C MET A 180 0.35 6.86 3.56
N CYS A 181 0.70 5.93 2.66
CA CYS A 181 0.08 5.79 1.35
C CYS A 181 -0.90 4.61 1.41
N VAL A 182 -2.15 4.84 1.04
CA VAL A 182 -3.18 3.81 0.86
C VAL A 182 -4.05 4.21 -0.32
N GLU A 183 -4.69 3.21 -0.93
CA GLU A 183 -5.53 3.37 -2.11
C GLU A 183 -6.90 2.72 -1.88
N SER A 184 -7.86 3.06 -2.72
CA SER A 184 -9.17 2.37 -2.74
C SER A 184 -9.01 0.94 -3.25
N TYR A 185 -9.59 -0.04 -2.53
CA TYR A 185 -9.52 -1.47 -2.87
C TYR A 185 -10.02 -1.80 -4.29
N ASN A 186 -10.99 -1.05 -4.80
CA ASN A 186 -11.53 -1.28 -6.14
C ASN A 186 -10.59 -0.77 -7.25
N GLU A 187 -9.70 0.15 -6.92
CA GLU A 187 -8.80 0.81 -7.87
C GLU A 187 -7.44 0.10 -7.94
N TYR A 188 -6.89 -0.30 -6.80
CA TYR A 188 -5.53 -0.84 -6.68
C TYR A 188 -5.46 -2.14 -5.89
#